data_AF-A0A137NW41-F1
#
_entry.id   AF-A0A137NW41-F1
#
_cell.length_a   1.000
_cell.length_b   1.000
_cell.length_c   1.000
_cell.angle_alpha   90.00
_cell.angle_beta   90.00
_cell.angle_gamma   90.00
#
_symmetry.space_group_name_H-M   'P 1'
#
loop_
_entity.id
_entity.type
_entity.pdbx_description
1 polymer ?
#
loop_
_entity_poly.entity_id
_entity_poly.type
_entity_poly.pdbx_seq_one_letter_code
_entity_poly.pdbx_strand_id
1 'polypeptide(L)'
;MNQEWIVELLSPSFEEKCISKYFKIFHPMLTCLSKYKFYTNHSAICPVLKSVILLVGYSSVRKQSPELVKYLKHMAIVQLKKNMLNIKLTVCQAVLIYSQYLLFQGLGKQSLEYFHQAYLMASALGIHKDIPGLNEMDKDERRCVRFALHKHDSHLCVIVRIQPYYLFLAPSWKPLNPLYQTNPNSKNPNELLIAECICLSIKCYNVYWVISANLMSKYSQLTLFNPQASLIDKSNQAIYVLQTLFNYSLTRVLDLHLILSGKCKNLEEREIVKIFAKMHVGLYHSIIIILDSQLSPANPTLELDQNTKKQLWTAEALYQNSIGVIPLCLPILCRNLCSLSLLFIRLILTHGHIPQIKELFLGKFKQVYNLFNSYRCKYNIPDGLIEFIEVIANYYKIKI
;
A
#
# COMPACT_ATOMS: atom_id res chain seq x y z
N MET A 1 33.56 -15.82 6.56
CA MET A 1 32.27 -15.98 5.86
C MET A 1 31.23 -16.34 6.91
N ASN A 2 30.26 -15.48 7.20
CA ASN A 2 29.22 -15.81 8.19
C ASN A 2 28.31 -16.92 7.60
N GLN A 3 28.20 -18.06 8.26
CA GLN A 3 27.38 -19.21 7.84
C GLN A 3 26.02 -19.28 8.56
N GLU A 4 25.73 -18.36 9.48
CA GLU A 4 24.47 -18.32 10.24
C GLU A 4 23.23 -18.29 9.34
N TRP A 5 23.35 -17.68 8.16
CA TRP A 5 22.27 -17.60 7.18
C TRP A 5 21.90 -18.97 6.58
N ILE A 6 22.84 -19.91 6.52
CA ILE A 6 22.61 -21.29 6.08
C ILE A 6 21.84 -22.05 7.16
N VAL A 7 22.21 -21.86 8.42
CA VAL A 7 21.49 -22.43 9.57
C VAL A 7 20.05 -21.94 9.62
N GLU A 8 19.84 -20.64 9.37
CA GLU A 8 18.49 -20.07 9.29
C GLU A 8 17.68 -20.67 8.13
N LEU A 9 18.27 -20.73 6.93
CA LEU A 9 17.62 -21.30 5.73
C LEU A 9 17.21 -22.76 5.92
N LEU A 10 18.08 -23.56 6.57
CA LEU A 10 17.86 -24.99 6.80
C LEU A 10 17.01 -25.28 8.04
N SER A 11 16.55 -24.25 8.76
CA SER A 11 15.64 -24.45 9.89
C SER A 11 14.33 -25.10 9.41
N PRO A 12 13.83 -26.17 10.08
CA PRO A 12 12.56 -26.81 9.71
C PRO A 12 11.36 -25.84 9.69
N SER A 13 11.44 -24.77 10.50
CA SER A 13 10.39 -23.76 10.62
C SER A 13 10.51 -22.60 9.63
N PHE A 14 11.58 -22.53 8.83
CA PHE A 14 11.91 -21.37 8.00
C PHE A 14 10.79 -21.06 7.00
N GLU A 15 10.37 -22.08 6.25
CA GLU A 15 9.35 -21.95 5.22
C GLU A 15 8.01 -21.50 5.80
N GLU A 16 7.53 -22.18 6.85
CA GLU A 16 6.27 -21.86 7.50
C GLU A 16 6.25 -20.43 8.05
N LYS A 17 7.36 -20.00 8.67
CA LYS A 17 7.52 -18.62 9.16
C LYS A 17 7.44 -17.60 8.02
N CYS A 18 8.07 -17.86 6.89
CA CYS A 18 8.03 -16.95 5.74
C CYS A 18 6.62 -16.88 5.14
N ILE A 19 5.96 -18.03 4.95
CA ILE A 19 4.59 -18.10 4.43
C ILE A 19 3.61 -17.37 5.35
N SER A 20 3.71 -17.62 6.66
CA SER A 20 2.88 -16.95 7.67
C SER A 20 3.05 -15.43 7.62
N LYS A 21 4.31 -14.95 7.51
CA LYS A 21 4.59 -13.52 7.36
C LYS A 21 4.06 -12.94 6.06
N TYR A 22 4.19 -13.65 4.94
CA TYR A 22 3.61 -13.23 3.65
C TYR A 22 2.10 -13.00 3.79
N PHE A 23 1.35 -13.98 4.32
CA PHE A 23 -0.10 -13.85 4.45
C PHE A 23 -0.54 -12.83 5.49
N LYS A 24 0.26 -12.60 6.53
CA LYS A 24 -0.05 -11.63 7.59
C LYS A 24 0.22 -10.19 7.17
N ILE A 25 1.30 -9.95 6.43
CA ILE A 25 1.83 -8.60 6.18
C ILE A 25 1.60 -8.19 4.73
N PHE A 26 1.96 -9.04 3.76
CA PHE A 26 1.98 -8.67 2.35
C PHE A 26 0.65 -8.93 1.63
N HIS A 27 0.06 -10.10 1.84
CA HIS A 27 -1.18 -10.52 1.16
C HIS A 27 -2.36 -9.54 1.33
N PRO A 28 -2.58 -8.89 2.50
CA PRO A 28 -3.63 -7.88 2.63
C PRO A 28 -3.37 -6.63 1.75
N MET A 29 -2.11 -6.35 1.42
CA MET A 29 -1.76 -5.23 0.53
C MET A 29 -1.96 -5.60 -0.95
N LEU A 30 -1.70 -6.85 -1.32
CA LEU A 30 -1.87 -7.36 -2.69
C LEU A 30 -2.50 -8.76 -2.67
N THR A 31 -3.82 -8.80 -2.53
CA THR A 31 -4.59 -10.05 -2.56
C THR A 31 -4.78 -10.52 -4.00
N CYS A 32 -3.92 -11.41 -4.46
CA CYS A 32 -3.99 -12.00 -5.81
C CYS A 32 -4.08 -13.54 -5.80
N LEU A 33 -4.16 -14.15 -4.61
CA LEU A 33 -4.24 -15.60 -4.39
C LEU A 33 -5.50 -15.93 -3.58
N SER A 34 -6.03 -17.14 -3.70
CA SER A 34 -6.91 -17.67 -2.65
C SER A 34 -6.07 -18.23 -1.50
N LYS A 35 -6.20 -17.65 -0.31
CA LYS A 35 -5.56 -18.16 0.91
C LYS A 35 -6.05 -19.57 1.23
N TYR A 36 -7.35 -19.81 1.07
CA TYR A 36 -7.95 -21.11 1.32
C TYR A 36 -7.38 -22.18 0.39
N LYS A 37 -7.34 -21.91 -0.92
CA LYS A 37 -6.77 -22.81 -1.93
C LYS A 37 -5.29 -23.09 -1.70
N PHE A 38 -4.54 -22.08 -1.27
CA PHE A 38 -3.12 -22.21 -0.96
C PHE A 38 -2.88 -23.19 0.20
N TYR A 39 -3.60 -23.06 1.31
CA TYR A 39 -3.42 -23.92 2.48
C TYR A 39 -3.99 -25.33 2.29
N THR A 40 -5.08 -25.48 1.53
CA THR A 40 -5.61 -26.81 1.18
C THR A 40 -4.69 -27.60 0.25
N ASN A 41 -3.90 -26.92 -0.59
CA ASN A 41 -2.99 -27.55 -1.55
C ASN A 41 -1.51 -27.27 -1.23
N HIS A 42 -1.16 -27.12 0.05
CA HIS A 42 0.16 -26.68 0.48
C HIS A 42 1.31 -27.57 -0.05
N SER A 43 1.10 -28.88 -0.16
CA SER A 43 2.08 -29.83 -0.69
C SER A 43 2.34 -29.70 -2.20
N ALA A 44 1.44 -29.06 -2.94
CA ALA A 44 1.49 -28.95 -4.39
C ALA A 44 1.71 -27.51 -4.89
N ILE A 45 2.23 -26.62 -4.05
CA ILE A 45 2.47 -25.22 -4.43
C ILE A 45 3.51 -25.15 -5.57
N CYS A 46 3.17 -24.40 -6.61
CA CYS A 46 4.06 -24.14 -7.73
C CYS A 46 5.42 -23.58 -7.25
N PRO A 47 6.57 -24.15 -7.65
CA PRO A 47 7.90 -23.73 -7.20
C PRO A 47 8.19 -22.23 -7.42
N VAL A 48 7.71 -21.67 -8.52
CA VAL A 48 7.87 -20.23 -8.84
C VAL A 48 7.15 -19.38 -7.79
N LEU A 49 5.88 -19.68 -7.53
CA LEU A 49 5.08 -18.96 -6.55
C LEU A 49 5.67 -19.11 -5.14
N LYS A 50 6.06 -20.32 -4.76
CA LYS A 50 6.72 -20.60 -3.47
C LYS A 50 7.99 -19.76 -3.29
N SER A 51 8.86 -19.71 -4.31
CA SER A 51 10.11 -18.94 -4.24
C SER A 51 9.90 -17.45 -4.00
N VAL A 52 8.89 -16.86 -4.64
CA VAL A 52 8.53 -15.44 -4.46
C VAL A 52 7.90 -15.21 -3.08
N ILE A 53 6.99 -16.08 -2.64
CA ILE A 53 6.37 -15.98 -1.30
C ILE A 53 7.43 -16.06 -0.20
N LEU A 54 8.41 -16.97 -0.33
CA LEU A 54 9.51 -17.09 0.63
C LEU A 54 10.35 -15.81 0.71
N LEU A 55 10.77 -15.26 -0.43
CA LEU A 55 11.49 -13.99 -0.48
C LEU A 55 10.71 -12.86 0.19
N VAL A 56 9.44 -12.69 -0.20
CA VAL A 56 8.60 -11.60 0.31
C VAL A 56 8.32 -11.77 1.80
N GLY A 57 8.02 -13.00 2.23
CA GLY A 57 7.83 -13.34 3.64
C GLY A 57 9.08 -13.07 4.49
N TYR A 58 10.25 -13.44 3.98
CA TYR A 58 11.54 -13.20 4.64
C TYR A 58 11.88 -11.70 4.70
N SER A 59 11.51 -10.93 3.68
CA SER A 59 11.72 -9.47 3.66
C SER A 59 10.96 -8.70 4.75
N SER A 60 10.07 -9.38 5.48
CA SER A 60 9.36 -8.86 6.66
C SER A 60 9.98 -9.33 7.99
N VAL A 61 11.22 -9.83 7.98
CA VAL A 61 12.00 -10.22 9.18
C VAL A 61 12.86 -9.04 9.67
N ARG A 62 12.97 -8.87 10.99
CA ARG A 62 13.70 -7.76 11.66
C ARG A 62 15.19 -7.74 11.34
N LYS A 63 15.85 -8.89 11.50
CA LYS A 63 17.29 -9.06 11.27
C LYS A 63 17.43 -10.02 10.09
N GLN A 64 17.35 -9.46 8.89
CA GLN A 64 17.59 -10.22 7.69
C GLN A 64 19.09 -10.43 7.54
N SER A 65 19.54 -11.66 7.30
CA SER A 65 20.87 -11.87 6.75
C SER A 65 20.88 -11.30 5.32
N PRO A 66 21.78 -10.35 5.00
CA PRO A 66 21.93 -9.83 3.64
C PRO A 66 22.22 -10.95 2.63
N GLU A 67 22.98 -11.97 3.03
CA GLU A 67 23.29 -13.15 2.23
C GLU A 67 22.05 -14.00 1.96
N LEU A 68 21.21 -14.24 2.96
CA LEU A 68 19.96 -14.98 2.78
C LEU A 68 18.97 -14.21 1.89
N VAL A 69 18.83 -12.89 2.06
CA VAL A 69 18.01 -12.06 1.16
C VAL A 69 18.54 -12.16 -0.27
N LYS A 70 19.86 -12.05 -0.46
CA LYS A 70 20.50 -12.17 -1.78
C LYS A 70 20.23 -13.55 -2.40
N TYR A 71 20.35 -14.62 -1.62
CA TYR A 71 20.07 -15.99 -2.05
C TYR A 71 18.60 -16.18 -2.46
N LEU A 72 17.65 -15.78 -1.61
CA LEU A 72 16.21 -15.90 -1.90
C LEU A 72 15.82 -15.05 -3.11
N LYS A 73 16.40 -13.85 -3.26
CA LYS A 73 16.19 -12.99 -4.43
C LYS A 73 16.72 -13.65 -5.70
N HIS A 74 17.91 -14.23 -5.65
CA HIS A 74 18.47 -14.98 -6.77
C HIS A 74 17.57 -16.17 -7.14
N MET A 75 17.16 -16.97 -6.16
CA MET A 75 16.25 -18.10 -6.36
C MET A 75 14.93 -17.68 -7.03
N ALA A 76 14.29 -16.62 -6.53
CA ALA A 76 13.05 -16.09 -7.12
C ALA A 76 13.26 -15.61 -8.57
N ILE A 77 14.34 -14.88 -8.85
CA ILE A 77 14.66 -14.40 -10.21
C ILE A 77 14.89 -15.58 -11.16
N VAL A 78 15.66 -16.59 -10.74
CA VAL A 78 15.92 -17.78 -11.57
C VAL A 78 14.63 -18.52 -11.89
N GLN A 79 13.75 -18.72 -10.90
CA GLN A 79 12.46 -19.38 -11.11
C GLN A 79 11.53 -18.58 -12.02
N LEU A 80 11.45 -17.27 -11.84
CA LEU A 80 10.67 -16.36 -12.69
C LEU A 80 11.19 -16.36 -14.13
N LYS A 81 12.50 -16.22 -14.34
CA LYS A 81 13.11 -16.25 -15.68
C LYS A 81 12.82 -17.56 -16.41
N LYS A 82 12.95 -18.71 -15.74
CA LYS A 82 12.64 -20.02 -16.31
C LYS A 82 11.19 -20.18 -16.73
N ASN A 83 10.27 -19.42 -16.10
CA ASN A 83 8.83 -19.54 -16.33
C ASN A 83 8.21 -18.30 -16.97
N MET A 84 9.02 -17.34 -17.43
CA MET A 84 8.52 -16.03 -17.87
C MET A 84 7.58 -16.12 -19.08
N LEU A 85 7.68 -17.19 -19.87
CA LEU A 85 6.80 -17.46 -21.02
C LEU A 85 5.75 -18.54 -20.73
N ASN A 86 5.76 -19.12 -19.52
CA ASN A 86 4.82 -20.16 -19.12
C ASN A 86 3.52 -19.53 -18.60
N ILE A 87 2.55 -19.34 -19.51
CA ILE A 87 1.28 -18.66 -19.22
C ILE A 87 0.39 -19.56 -18.35
N LYS A 88 0.60 -19.49 -17.03
CA LYS A 88 -0.22 -20.15 -16.00
C LYS A 88 -0.63 -19.14 -14.94
N LEU A 89 -1.79 -19.35 -14.33
CA LEU A 89 -2.32 -18.46 -13.28
C LEU A 89 -1.32 -18.27 -12.14
N THR A 90 -0.70 -19.35 -11.66
CA THR A 90 0.30 -19.32 -10.57
C THR A 90 1.57 -18.57 -10.93
N VAL A 91 2.00 -18.64 -12.19
CA VAL A 91 3.15 -17.88 -12.69
C VAL A 91 2.79 -16.39 -12.78
N CYS A 92 1.62 -16.07 -13.33
CA CYS A 92 1.10 -14.69 -13.36
C CYS A 92 1.02 -14.08 -11.95
N GLN A 93 0.51 -14.83 -10.98
CA GLN A 93 0.45 -14.42 -9.57
C GLN A 93 1.86 -14.19 -9.00
N ALA A 94 2.81 -15.09 -9.25
CA ALA A 94 4.19 -14.95 -8.78
C ALA A 94 4.88 -13.70 -9.36
N VAL A 95 4.72 -13.46 -10.66
CA VAL A 95 5.25 -12.26 -11.34
C VAL A 95 4.62 -10.99 -10.76
N LEU A 96 3.30 -11.00 -10.52
CA LEU A 96 2.58 -9.86 -9.96
C LEU A 96 3.03 -9.55 -8.51
N ILE A 97 3.19 -10.58 -7.67
CA ILE A 97 3.71 -10.45 -6.30
C ILE A 97 5.14 -9.88 -6.33
N TYR A 98 5.99 -10.42 -7.21
CA TYR A 98 7.37 -9.95 -7.33
C TYR A 98 7.46 -8.50 -7.81
N SER A 99 6.61 -8.13 -8.76
CA SER A 99 6.46 -6.74 -9.22
C SER A 99 6.10 -5.81 -8.07
N GLN A 100 5.07 -6.14 -7.29
CA GLN A 100 4.67 -5.34 -6.13
C GLN A 100 5.76 -5.29 -5.04
N TYR A 101 6.48 -6.39 -4.83
CA TYR A 101 7.64 -6.42 -3.93
C TYR A 101 8.71 -5.42 -4.35
N LEU A 102 9.09 -5.40 -5.63
CA LEU A 102 10.05 -4.41 -6.16
C LEU A 102 9.55 -2.98 -5.97
N LEU A 103 8.25 -2.73 -6.14
CA LEU A 103 7.66 -1.41 -5.91
C LEU A 103 7.84 -0.96 -4.47
N PHE A 104 7.60 -1.84 -3.49
CA PHE A 104 7.83 -1.54 -2.08
C PHE A 104 9.30 -1.32 -1.70
N GLN A 105 10.22 -1.87 -2.49
CA GLN A 105 11.66 -1.60 -2.36
C GLN A 105 12.08 -0.28 -3.03
N GLY A 106 11.14 0.52 -3.55
CA GLY A 106 11.44 1.76 -4.28
C GLY A 106 11.94 1.55 -5.71
N LEU A 107 11.91 0.31 -6.22
CA LEU A 107 12.41 -0.05 -7.55
C LEU A 107 11.29 0.04 -8.61
N GLY A 108 10.64 1.20 -8.70
CA GLY A 108 9.43 1.38 -9.52
C GLY A 108 9.60 1.04 -11.01
N LYS A 109 10.74 1.39 -11.62
CA LYS A 109 11.01 1.05 -13.04
C LYS A 109 11.15 -0.46 -13.25
N GLN A 110 11.86 -1.16 -12.35
CA GLN A 110 11.99 -2.62 -12.44
C GLN A 110 10.64 -3.30 -12.16
N SER A 111 9.89 -2.79 -11.18
CA SER A 111 8.54 -3.26 -10.89
C SER A 111 7.65 -3.22 -12.13
N LEU A 112 7.71 -2.13 -12.90
CA LEU A 112 6.93 -1.94 -14.11
C LEU A 112 7.17 -3.03 -15.16
N GLU A 113 8.42 -3.46 -15.37
CA GLU A 113 8.76 -4.52 -16.32
C GLU A 113 8.07 -5.85 -15.98
N TYR A 114 8.13 -6.26 -14.70
CA TYR A 114 7.43 -7.46 -14.24
C TYR A 114 5.91 -7.26 -14.29
N PHE A 115 5.41 -6.06 -14.01
CA PHE A 115 3.98 -5.77 -14.11
C PHE A 115 3.47 -5.94 -15.54
N HIS A 116 4.19 -5.41 -16.54
CA HIS A 116 3.84 -5.60 -17.96
C HIS A 116 3.72 -7.08 -18.31
N GLN A 117 4.66 -7.90 -17.84
CA GLN A 117 4.61 -9.34 -18.09
C GLN A 117 3.40 -10.01 -17.40
N ALA A 118 3.13 -9.67 -16.13
CA ALA A 118 1.93 -10.16 -15.44
C ALA A 118 0.64 -9.73 -16.16
N TYR A 119 0.58 -8.49 -16.65
CA TYR A 119 -0.55 -7.97 -17.43
C TYR A 119 -0.75 -8.78 -18.72
N LEU A 120 0.32 -9.03 -19.49
CA LEU A 120 0.26 -9.82 -20.72
C LEU A 120 -0.21 -11.26 -20.43
N MET A 121 0.34 -11.90 -19.39
CA MET A 121 -0.11 -13.22 -18.95
C MET A 121 -1.59 -13.22 -18.55
N ALA A 122 -2.02 -12.24 -17.77
CA ALA A 122 -3.41 -12.12 -17.34
C ALA A 122 -4.37 -11.87 -18.50
N SER A 123 -3.95 -11.08 -19.49
CA SER A 123 -4.70 -10.85 -20.72
C SER A 123 -4.86 -12.16 -21.51
N ALA A 124 -3.75 -12.89 -21.74
CA ALA A 124 -3.76 -14.17 -22.44
C ALA A 124 -4.58 -15.25 -21.71
N LEU A 125 -4.54 -15.27 -20.36
CA LEU A 125 -5.37 -16.14 -19.54
C LEU A 125 -6.85 -15.76 -19.55
N GLY A 126 -7.23 -14.61 -20.10
CA GLY A 126 -8.59 -14.10 -20.08
C GLY A 126 -9.06 -13.66 -18.68
N ILE A 127 -8.15 -13.19 -17.81
CA ILE A 127 -8.46 -12.80 -16.42
C ILE A 127 -9.52 -11.69 -16.35
N HIS A 128 -9.57 -10.83 -17.36
CA HIS A 128 -10.54 -9.75 -17.51
C HIS A 128 -11.96 -10.25 -17.82
N LYS A 129 -12.15 -11.52 -18.19
CA LYS A 129 -13.45 -12.12 -18.50
C LYS A 129 -13.92 -13.04 -17.38
N ASP A 130 -15.23 -13.11 -17.19
CA ASP A 130 -15.86 -14.14 -16.36
C ASP A 130 -16.07 -15.40 -17.22
N ILE A 131 -15.15 -16.36 -17.09
CA ILE A 131 -15.15 -17.59 -17.90
C ILE A 131 -16.23 -18.56 -17.35
N PRO A 132 -17.21 -18.98 -18.18
CA PRO A 132 -18.19 -19.98 -17.78
C PRO A 132 -17.54 -21.35 -17.56
N GLY A 133 -18.14 -22.20 -16.72
CA GLY A 133 -17.66 -23.57 -16.46
C GLY A 133 -16.56 -23.71 -15.41
N LEU A 134 -15.91 -22.62 -14.97
CA LEU A 134 -15.01 -22.67 -13.81
C LEU A 134 -15.78 -22.85 -12.49
N ASN A 135 -15.20 -23.58 -11.53
CA ASN A 135 -15.74 -23.62 -10.17
C ASN A 135 -15.65 -22.23 -9.49
N GLU A 136 -16.42 -22.01 -8.42
CA GLU A 136 -16.48 -20.69 -7.79
C GLU A 136 -15.16 -20.24 -7.14
N MET A 137 -14.35 -21.17 -6.61
CA MET A 137 -13.04 -20.85 -6.03
C MET A 137 -12.07 -20.33 -7.11
N ASP A 138 -12.03 -20.98 -8.27
CA ASP A 138 -11.19 -20.56 -9.39
C ASP A 138 -11.68 -19.25 -10.00
N LYS A 139 -13.00 -19.04 -10.10
CA LYS A 139 -13.57 -17.75 -10.50
C LYS A 139 -13.17 -16.64 -9.54
N ASP A 140 -13.25 -16.89 -8.24
CA ASP A 140 -12.89 -15.91 -7.21
C ASP A 140 -11.41 -15.57 -7.22
N GLU A 141 -10.54 -16.58 -7.36
CA GLU A 141 -9.10 -16.38 -7.49
C GLU A 141 -8.75 -15.53 -8.72
N ARG A 142 -9.40 -15.77 -9.86
CA ARG A 142 -9.23 -14.94 -11.06
C ARG A 142 -9.71 -13.50 -10.85
N ARG A 143 -10.80 -13.29 -10.10
CA ARG A 143 -11.24 -11.93 -9.69
C ARG A 143 -10.21 -11.26 -8.79
N CYS A 144 -9.62 -11.98 -7.83
CA CYS A 144 -8.53 -11.45 -7.00
C CYS A 144 -7.37 -10.95 -7.88
N VAL A 145 -6.91 -11.74 -8.86
CA VAL A 145 -5.85 -11.31 -9.80
C VAL A 145 -6.28 -10.08 -10.59
N ARG A 146 -7.51 -10.04 -11.11
CA ARG A 146 -8.05 -8.87 -11.82
C ARG A 146 -7.96 -7.61 -10.95
N PHE A 147 -8.51 -7.65 -9.74
CA PHE A 147 -8.51 -6.50 -8.83
C PHE A 147 -7.09 -6.10 -8.38
N ALA A 148 -6.19 -7.07 -8.21
CA ALA A 148 -4.79 -6.79 -7.90
C ALA A 148 -4.07 -6.07 -9.06
N LEU A 149 -4.34 -6.44 -10.31
CA LEU A 149 -3.79 -5.75 -11.49
C LEU A 149 -4.25 -4.30 -11.56
N HIS A 150 -5.55 -4.03 -11.40
CA HIS A 150 -6.08 -2.66 -11.41
C HIS A 150 -5.46 -1.78 -10.32
N LYS A 151 -5.34 -2.33 -9.10
CA LYS A 151 -4.72 -1.63 -7.97
C LYS A 151 -3.24 -1.34 -8.24
N HIS A 152 -2.49 -2.33 -8.71
CA HIS A 152 -1.05 -2.19 -8.94
C HIS A 152 -0.74 -1.25 -10.11
N ASP A 153 -1.52 -1.29 -11.19
CA ASP A 153 -1.43 -0.34 -12.31
C ASP A 153 -1.61 1.11 -11.84
N SER A 154 -2.64 1.36 -11.02
CA SER A 154 -2.89 2.67 -10.42
C SER A 154 -1.71 3.15 -9.57
N HIS A 155 -1.13 2.25 -8.75
CA HIS A 155 0.06 2.58 -7.96
C HIS A 155 1.29 2.89 -8.84
N LEU A 156 1.53 2.11 -9.89
CA LEU A 156 2.64 2.31 -10.82
C LEU A 156 2.49 3.60 -11.63
N CYS A 157 1.28 3.92 -12.09
CA CYS A 157 0.98 5.21 -12.72
C CYS A 157 1.42 6.39 -11.85
N VAL A 158 1.08 6.35 -10.56
CA VAL A 158 1.42 7.42 -9.62
C VAL A 158 2.93 7.51 -9.40
N ILE A 159 3.61 6.38 -9.21
CA ILE A 159 5.02 6.34 -8.80
C ILE A 159 5.96 6.56 -9.99
N VAL A 160 5.72 5.88 -11.11
CA VAL A 160 6.59 5.91 -12.31
C VAL A 160 6.17 7.02 -13.28
N ARG A 161 5.03 7.67 -13.05
CA ARG A 161 4.48 8.76 -13.88
C ARG A 161 4.19 8.32 -15.33
N ILE A 162 3.63 7.13 -15.47
CA ILE A 162 3.18 6.57 -16.75
C ILE A 162 1.67 6.69 -16.89
N GLN A 163 1.13 6.46 -18.09
CA GLN A 163 -0.30 6.27 -18.28
C GLN A 163 -0.70 4.86 -17.82
N PRO A 164 -1.74 4.70 -16.97
CA PRO A 164 -2.19 3.37 -16.57
C PRO A 164 -2.90 2.67 -17.73
N TYR A 165 -2.71 1.35 -17.84
CA TYR A 165 -3.41 0.51 -18.81
C TYR A 165 -4.92 0.48 -18.56
N TYR A 166 -5.33 0.60 -17.30
CA TYR A 166 -6.72 0.54 -16.86
C TYR A 166 -7.32 1.91 -16.56
N LEU A 167 -6.72 3.02 -17.03
CA LEU A 167 -7.09 4.40 -16.67
C LEU A 167 -8.60 4.71 -16.76
N PHE A 168 -9.34 4.01 -17.62
CA PHE A 168 -10.80 4.18 -17.80
C PHE A 168 -11.59 2.87 -17.82
N LEU A 169 -10.95 1.76 -17.43
CA LEU A 169 -11.58 0.45 -17.37
C LEU A 169 -11.91 0.16 -15.91
N ALA A 170 -13.03 0.70 -15.43
CA ALA A 170 -13.56 0.26 -14.14
C ALA A 170 -13.86 -1.25 -14.25
N PRO A 171 -13.23 -2.10 -13.42
CA PRO A 171 -13.54 -3.52 -13.47
C PRO A 171 -15.02 -3.70 -13.11
N SER A 172 -15.71 -4.56 -13.85
CA SER A 172 -17.04 -5.01 -13.43
C SER A 172 -16.92 -5.58 -12.01
N TRP A 173 -17.54 -4.92 -11.04
CA TRP A 173 -17.44 -5.36 -9.66
C TRP A 173 -18.32 -6.58 -9.44
N LYS A 174 -17.68 -7.72 -9.15
CA LYS A 174 -18.33 -8.90 -8.60
C LYS A 174 -17.72 -9.19 -7.23
N PRO A 175 -18.53 -9.30 -6.16
CA PRO A 175 -18.02 -9.54 -4.83
C PRO A 175 -17.09 -10.75 -4.77
N LEU A 176 -15.99 -10.59 -4.02
CA LEU A 176 -15.15 -11.71 -3.63
C LEU A 176 -15.84 -12.48 -2.49
N ASN A 177 -15.64 -13.80 -2.45
CA ASN A 177 -16.08 -14.63 -1.34
C ASN A 177 -15.02 -14.62 -0.21
N PRO A 178 -15.33 -14.06 0.96
CA PRO A 178 -14.41 -14.01 2.10
C PRO A 178 -13.87 -15.38 2.52
N LEU A 179 -14.65 -16.45 2.36
CA LEU A 179 -14.24 -17.80 2.70
C LEU A 179 -12.91 -18.17 2.03
N TYR A 180 -12.72 -17.80 0.77
CA TYR A 180 -11.53 -18.13 0.00
C TYR A 180 -10.29 -17.34 0.40
N GLN A 181 -10.46 -16.36 1.30
CA GLN A 181 -9.38 -15.57 1.91
C GLN A 181 -9.07 -15.99 3.36
N THR A 182 -9.66 -17.09 3.84
CA THR A 182 -9.35 -17.68 5.15
C THR A 182 -8.29 -18.78 5.06
N ASN A 183 -7.54 -19.02 6.15
CA ASN A 183 -6.80 -20.26 6.32
C ASN A 183 -7.71 -21.31 6.97
N PRO A 184 -8.02 -22.44 6.31
CA PRO A 184 -8.89 -23.49 6.85
C PRO A 184 -8.36 -24.12 8.14
N ASN A 185 -7.04 -24.03 8.37
CA ASN A 185 -6.38 -24.57 9.55
C ASN A 185 -6.22 -23.52 10.67
N SER A 186 -6.76 -22.31 10.48
CA SER A 186 -6.65 -21.22 11.47
C SER A 186 -7.50 -21.53 12.70
N LYS A 187 -6.90 -21.38 13.88
CA LYS A 187 -7.62 -21.42 15.17
C LYS A 187 -8.16 -20.04 15.57
N ASN A 188 -7.92 -19.00 14.76
CA ASN A 188 -8.35 -17.65 15.07
C ASN A 188 -9.87 -17.52 14.81
N PRO A 189 -10.70 -17.25 15.82
CA PRO A 189 -12.14 -17.09 15.64
C PRO A 189 -12.49 -15.90 14.72
N ASN A 190 -11.59 -14.92 14.60
CA ASN A 190 -11.78 -13.71 13.81
C ASN A 190 -11.25 -13.83 12.37
N GLU A 191 -10.79 -15.01 11.94
CA GLU A 191 -10.21 -15.23 10.59
C GLU A 191 -11.18 -14.83 9.47
N LEU A 192 -12.47 -15.21 9.60
CA LEU A 192 -13.49 -14.88 8.62
C LEU A 192 -13.77 -13.37 8.56
N LEU A 193 -13.87 -12.71 9.71
CA LEU A 193 -14.07 -11.26 9.77
C LEU A 193 -12.89 -10.49 9.16
N ILE A 194 -11.67 -10.94 9.40
CA ILE A 194 -10.47 -10.37 8.76
C ILE A 194 -10.55 -10.55 7.24
N ALA A 195 -10.97 -11.72 6.77
CA ALA A 195 -11.18 -11.98 5.35
C ALA A 195 -12.28 -11.10 4.73
N GLU A 196 -13.38 -10.85 5.45
CA GLU A 196 -14.44 -9.92 5.05
C GLU A 196 -13.89 -8.50 4.93
N CYS A 197 -13.11 -8.06 5.90
CA CYS A 197 -12.46 -6.74 5.88
C CYS A 197 -11.47 -6.60 4.70
N ILE A 198 -10.72 -7.65 4.37
CA ILE A 198 -9.82 -7.66 3.20
C ILE A 198 -10.64 -7.54 1.90
N CYS A 199 -11.68 -8.34 1.73
CA CYS A 199 -12.55 -8.29 0.55
C CYS A 199 -13.24 -6.92 0.43
N LEU A 200 -13.68 -6.36 1.56
CA LEU A 200 -14.27 -5.02 1.61
C LEU A 200 -13.24 -3.95 1.24
N SER A 201 -12.01 -4.05 1.73
CA SER A 201 -10.94 -3.12 1.38
C SER A 201 -10.65 -3.16 -0.12
N ILE A 202 -10.61 -4.35 -0.74
CA ILE A 202 -10.44 -4.51 -2.19
C ILE A 202 -11.57 -3.82 -2.95
N LYS A 203 -12.83 -4.02 -2.52
CA LYS A 203 -14.01 -3.32 -3.07
C LYS A 203 -13.82 -1.81 -2.99
N CYS A 204 -13.52 -1.32 -1.79
CA CYS A 204 -13.35 0.10 -1.52
C CYS A 204 -12.28 0.72 -2.42
N TYR A 205 -11.13 0.05 -2.56
CA TYR A 205 -10.06 0.50 -3.46
C TYR A 205 -10.51 0.53 -4.92
N ASN A 206 -11.01 -0.58 -5.45
CA ASN A 206 -11.32 -0.69 -6.88
C ASN A 206 -12.50 0.17 -7.31
N VAL A 207 -13.54 0.27 -6.47
CA VAL A 207 -14.78 0.98 -6.83
C VAL A 207 -14.68 2.48 -6.53
N TYR A 208 -14.06 2.87 -5.40
CA TYR A 208 -14.11 4.26 -4.92
C TYR A 208 -12.77 4.99 -4.98
N TRP A 209 -11.62 4.33 -4.77
CA TRP A 209 -10.34 5.04 -4.70
C TRP A 209 -9.60 5.13 -6.03
N VAL A 210 -9.57 4.06 -6.84
CA VAL A 210 -8.72 3.98 -8.05
C VAL A 210 -9.02 5.10 -9.05
N ILE A 211 -10.28 5.42 -9.31
CA ILE A 211 -10.67 6.46 -10.27
C ILE A 211 -10.15 7.83 -9.80
N SER A 212 -10.48 8.22 -8.57
CA SER A 212 -10.08 9.50 -7.99
C SER A 212 -8.55 9.62 -7.87
N ALA A 213 -7.86 8.54 -7.51
CA ALA A 213 -6.39 8.50 -7.43
C ALA A 213 -5.73 8.65 -8.81
N ASN A 214 -6.27 8.00 -9.85
CA ASN A 214 -5.78 8.12 -11.22
C ASN A 214 -5.98 9.53 -11.79
N LEU A 215 -7.16 10.13 -11.57
CA LEU A 215 -7.44 11.52 -11.97
C LEU A 215 -6.47 12.49 -11.27
N MET A 216 -6.24 12.30 -9.98
CA MET A 216 -5.26 13.08 -9.22
C MET A 216 -3.83 12.91 -9.74
N SER A 217 -3.43 11.69 -10.10
CA SER A 217 -2.14 11.43 -10.73
C SER A 217 -2.01 12.20 -12.04
N LYS A 218 -3.03 12.17 -12.90
CA LYS A 218 -3.02 12.89 -14.17
C LYS A 218 -2.97 14.40 -13.95
N TYR A 219 -3.77 14.92 -13.03
CA TYR A 219 -3.74 16.33 -12.63
C TYR A 219 -2.34 16.74 -12.17
N SER A 220 -1.74 15.97 -11.27
CA SER A 220 -0.39 16.21 -10.74
C SER A 220 0.69 16.19 -11.83
N GLN A 221 0.57 15.29 -12.82
CA GLN A 221 1.48 15.27 -13.96
C GLN A 221 1.32 16.53 -14.82
N LEU A 222 0.09 16.95 -15.09
CA LEU A 222 -0.19 18.16 -15.87
C LEU A 222 0.37 19.42 -15.20
N THR A 223 0.16 19.57 -13.89
CA THR A 223 0.67 20.71 -13.12
C THR A 223 2.20 20.74 -13.04
N LEU A 224 2.85 19.58 -12.94
CA LEU A 224 4.31 19.47 -12.91
C LEU A 224 4.97 19.78 -14.26
N PHE A 225 4.41 19.29 -15.37
CA PHE A 225 5.04 19.43 -16.70
C PHE A 225 4.60 20.67 -17.47
N ASN A 226 3.47 21.28 -17.11
CA ASN A 226 2.99 22.49 -17.77
C ASN A 226 2.38 23.49 -16.77
N PRO A 227 3.23 24.11 -15.93
CA PRO A 227 2.79 25.08 -14.92
C PRO A 227 2.14 26.33 -15.52
N GLN A 228 2.39 26.63 -16.81
CA GLN A 228 1.77 27.77 -17.51
C GLN A 228 0.36 27.47 -18.05
N ALA A 229 0.02 26.20 -18.32
CA ALA A 229 -1.31 25.81 -18.80
C ALA A 229 -2.37 25.76 -17.68
N SER A 230 -1.97 25.74 -16.41
CA SER A 230 -2.88 25.87 -15.28
C SER A 230 -3.20 27.35 -15.04
N LEU A 231 -4.14 27.90 -15.82
CA LEU A 231 -4.87 29.09 -15.39
C LEU A 231 -5.45 28.83 -13.99
N ILE A 232 -5.29 29.77 -13.07
CA ILE A 232 -5.65 29.65 -11.64
C ILE A 232 -7.11 29.15 -11.48
N ASP A 233 -8.04 29.63 -12.31
CA ASP A 233 -9.45 29.23 -12.26
C ASP A 233 -9.68 27.76 -12.64
N LYS A 234 -8.95 27.23 -13.63
CA LYS A 234 -9.03 25.82 -14.03
C LYS A 234 -8.41 24.90 -12.98
N SER A 235 -7.37 25.37 -12.28
CA SER A 235 -6.73 24.67 -11.17
C SER A 235 -7.69 24.52 -9.99
N ASN A 236 -8.35 25.61 -9.59
CA ASN A 236 -9.33 25.61 -8.51
C ASN A 236 -10.52 24.68 -8.79
N GLN A 237 -11.03 24.68 -10.03
CA GLN A 237 -12.10 23.77 -10.43
C GLN A 237 -11.67 22.29 -10.37
N ALA A 238 -10.49 21.95 -10.89
CA ALA A 238 -9.98 20.58 -10.85
C ALA A 238 -9.78 20.09 -9.41
N ILE A 239 -9.23 20.93 -8.54
CA ILE A 239 -9.05 20.64 -7.11
C ILE A 239 -10.40 20.44 -6.41
N TYR A 240 -11.38 21.30 -6.68
CA TYR A 240 -12.73 21.15 -6.12
C TYR A 240 -13.38 19.82 -6.53
N VAL A 241 -13.29 19.45 -7.82
CA VAL A 241 -13.79 18.16 -8.32
C VAL A 241 -13.09 16.99 -7.62
N LEU A 242 -11.76 17.03 -7.52
CA LEU A 242 -10.99 15.98 -6.84
C LEU A 242 -11.37 15.85 -5.37
N GLN A 243 -11.50 16.97 -4.64
CA GLN A 243 -11.93 16.96 -3.24
C GLN A 243 -13.33 16.39 -3.08
N THR A 244 -14.25 16.74 -3.97
CA THR A 244 -15.63 16.22 -3.98
C THR A 244 -15.63 14.72 -4.19
N LEU A 245 -14.83 14.22 -5.14
CA LEU A 245 -14.66 12.79 -5.37
C LEU A 245 -14.04 12.07 -4.16
N PHE A 246 -13.02 12.65 -3.52
CA PHE A 246 -12.41 12.05 -2.33
C PHE A 246 -13.36 12.02 -1.14
N ASN A 247 -14.15 13.07 -0.92
CA ASN A 247 -15.19 13.10 0.10
C ASN A 247 -16.23 12.00 -0.16
N TYR A 248 -16.74 11.92 -1.38
CA TYR A 248 -17.68 10.87 -1.78
C TYR A 248 -17.10 9.48 -1.54
N SER A 249 -15.87 9.23 -1.98
CA SER A 249 -15.18 7.95 -1.79
C SER A 249 -15.02 7.61 -0.32
N LEU A 250 -14.60 8.57 0.51
CA LEU A 250 -14.46 8.36 1.96
C LEU A 250 -15.81 8.01 2.60
N THR A 251 -16.87 8.80 2.34
CA THR A 251 -18.20 8.54 2.90
C THR A 251 -18.69 7.14 2.55
N ARG A 252 -18.63 6.76 1.27
CA ARG A 252 -19.06 5.42 0.83
C ARG A 252 -18.27 4.29 1.49
N VAL A 253 -16.97 4.50 1.69
CA VAL A 253 -16.10 3.51 2.33
C VAL A 253 -16.40 3.39 3.82
N LEU A 254 -16.66 4.50 4.50
CA LEU A 254 -17.02 4.50 5.92
C LEU A 254 -18.40 3.88 6.14
N ASP A 255 -19.39 4.19 5.30
CA ASP A 255 -20.73 3.57 5.35
C ASP A 255 -20.63 2.05 5.28
N LEU A 256 -19.79 1.54 4.36
CA LEU A 256 -19.59 0.10 4.20
C LEU A 256 -18.95 -0.56 5.43
N HIS A 257 -17.96 0.10 6.05
CA HIS A 257 -17.35 -0.41 7.28
C HIS A 257 -18.30 -0.28 8.48
N LEU A 258 -19.15 0.74 8.53
CA LEU A 258 -20.18 0.90 9.55
C LEU A 258 -21.21 -0.24 9.46
N ILE A 259 -21.66 -0.58 8.26
CA ILE A 259 -22.57 -1.72 8.02
C ILE A 259 -21.93 -3.03 8.48
N LEU A 260 -20.64 -3.25 8.18
CA LEU A 260 -19.92 -4.44 8.66
C LEU A 260 -19.79 -4.45 10.18
N SER A 261 -19.44 -3.30 10.79
CA SER A 261 -19.34 -3.13 12.24
C SER A 261 -20.66 -3.40 12.97
N GLY A 262 -21.80 -3.05 12.35
CA GLY A 262 -23.13 -3.36 12.86
C GLY A 262 -23.44 -4.86 12.97
N LYS A 263 -22.67 -5.71 12.28
CA LYS A 263 -22.78 -7.18 12.36
C LYS A 263 -21.84 -7.81 13.39
N CYS A 264 -20.91 -7.03 13.96
CA CYS A 264 -19.95 -7.52 14.94
C CYS A 264 -20.62 -7.81 16.29
N LYS A 265 -20.28 -8.96 16.86
CA LYS A 265 -20.87 -9.51 18.09
C LYS A 265 -20.26 -8.93 19.36
N ASN A 266 -19.00 -8.49 19.31
CA ASN A 266 -18.25 -8.03 20.47
C ASN A 266 -17.34 -6.85 20.13
N LEU A 267 -16.69 -6.27 21.15
CA LEU A 267 -15.81 -5.12 21.00
C LEU A 267 -14.54 -5.45 20.18
N GLU A 268 -14.01 -6.66 20.32
CA GLU A 268 -12.81 -7.10 19.60
C GLU A 268 -13.05 -7.11 18.08
N GLU A 269 -14.15 -7.69 17.63
CA GLU A 269 -14.57 -7.70 16.23
C GLU A 269 -14.75 -6.27 15.68
N ARG A 270 -15.35 -5.37 16.47
CA ARG A 270 -15.51 -3.96 16.09
C ARG A 270 -14.17 -3.25 15.95
N GLU A 271 -13.20 -3.52 16.83
CA GLU A 271 -11.86 -2.96 16.71
C GLU A 271 -11.15 -3.46 15.44
N ILE A 272 -11.35 -4.72 15.03
CA ILE A 272 -10.85 -5.23 13.75
C ILE A 272 -11.41 -4.40 12.58
N VAL A 273 -12.73 -4.24 12.49
CA VAL A 273 -13.36 -3.46 11.39
C VAL A 273 -12.90 -2.00 11.41
N LYS A 274 -12.81 -1.39 12.59
CA LYS A 274 -12.33 -0.01 12.79
C LYS A 274 -10.91 0.19 12.30
N ILE A 275 -10.03 -0.81 12.45
CA ILE A 275 -8.65 -0.75 11.96
C ILE A 275 -8.61 -0.64 10.44
N PHE A 276 -9.43 -1.42 9.72
CA PHE A 276 -9.53 -1.31 8.26
C PHE A 276 -10.17 0.00 7.82
N ALA A 277 -11.19 0.49 8.53
CA ALA A 277 -11.76 1.81 8.26
C ALA A 277 -10.71 2.93 8.43
N LYS A 278 -9.90 2.85 9.49
CA LYS A 278 -8.80 3.80 9.73
C LYS A 278 -7.79 3.82 8.58
N MET A 279 -7.47 2.68 7.96
CA MET A 279 -6.57 2.65 6.78
C MET A 279 -7.07 3.55 5.65
N HIS A 280 -8.38 3.56 5.39
CA HIS A 280 -8.98 4.38 4.36
C HIS A 280 -9.04 5.86 4.73
N VAL A 281 -9.30 6.18 6.00
CA VAL A 281 -9.19 7.56 6.52
C VAL A 281 -7.75 8.08 6.37
N GLY A 282 -6.76 7.25 6.71
CA GLY A 282 -5.35 7.59 6.52
C GLY A 282 -4.98 7.83 5.05
N LEU A 283 -5.48 6.99 4.14
CA LEU A 283 -5.32 7.20 2.70
C LEU A 283 -5.94 8.53 2.25
N TYR A 284 -7.17 8.82 2.67
CA TYR A 284 -7.87 10.06 2.35
C TYR A 284 -7.03 11.29 2.73
N HIS A 285 -6.63 11.40 4.00
CA HIS A 285 -5.84 12.54 4.46
C HIS A 285 -4.48 12.63 3.79
N SER A 286 -3.85 11.49 3.48
CA SER A 286 -2.60 11.47 2.72
C SER A 286 -2.78 12.06 1.30
N ILE A 287 -3.88 11.73 0.63
CA ILE A 287 -4.18 12.26 -0.71
C ILE A 287 -4.54 13.75 -0.65
N ILE A 288 -5.31 14.19 0.35
CA ILE A 288 -5.64 15.61 0.55
C ILE A 288 -4.38 16.44 0.80
N ILE A 289 -3.45 15.95 1.63
CA ILE A 289 -2.13 16.59 1.82
C ILE A 289 -1.43 16.75 0.47
N ILE A 290 -1.35 15.70 -0.35
CA ILE A 290 -0.70 15.77 -1.66
C ILE A 290 -1.37 16.83 -2.54
N LEU A 291 -2.70 16.85 -2.60
CA LEU A 291 -3.47 17.80 -3.40
C LEU A 291 -3.26 19.24 -2.96
N ASP A 292 -3.46 19.53 -1.67
CA ASP A 292 -3.32 20.89 -1.14
C ASP A 292 -1.85 21.34 -1.19
N SER A 293 -0.88 20.42 -1.23
CA SER A 293 0.54 20.73 -1.39
C SER A 293 0.92 21.25 -2.78
N GLN A 294 0.01 21.19 -3.76
CA GLN A 294 0.22 21.78 -5.08
C GLN A 294 -0.13 23.27 -5.13
N LEU A 295 -0.75 23.80 -4.06
CA LEU A 295 -1.23 25.18 -3.95
C LEU A 295 -0.31 26.07 -3.10
N SER A 296 1.00 25.79 -3.05
CA SER A 296 1.92 26.53 -2.17
C SER A 296 1.89 28.04 -2.46
N PRO A 297 1.91 28.89 -1.41
CA PRO A 297 1.96 30.33 -1.60
C PRO A 297 3.30 30.72 -2.24
N ALA A 298 3.25 31.59 -3.24
CA ALA A 298 4.44 32.17 -3.87
C ALA A 298 5.23 33.07 -2.89
N ASN A 299 4.53 33.69 -1.93
CA ASN A 299 5.10 34.58 -0.91
C ASN A 299 4.53 34.24 0.47
N PRO A 300 5.25 33.53 1.35
CA PRO A 300 4.79 33.27 2.71
C PRO A 300 4.71 34.58 3.50
N THR A 301 3.51 34.89 4.01
CA THR A 301 3.24 36.02 4.91
C THR A 301 3.47 35.63 6.37
N LEU A 302 3.46 36.62 7.28
CA LEU A 302 3.46 36.41 8.73
C LEU A 302 2.31 35.51 9.21
N GLU A 303 1.17 35.54 8.51
CA GLU A 303 0.05 34.63 8.74
C GLU A 303 0.10 33.43 7.79
N LEU A 304 -0.32 32.27 8.30
CA LEU A 304 -0.54 31.08 7.48
C LEU A 304 -1.76 31.26 6.57
N ASP A 305 -1.56 30.99 5.28
CA ASP A 305 -2.63 30.97 4.30
C ASP A 305 -3.64 29.84 4.57
N GLN A 306 -4.81 29.93 3.94
CA GLN A 306 -5.90 28.97 4.15
C GLN A 306 -5.54 27.54 3.74
N ASN A 307 -4.73 27.36 2.69
CA ASN A 307 -4.31 26.04 2.23
C ASN A 307 -3.32 25.42 3.23
N THR A 308 -2.37 26.20 3.74
CA THR A 308 -1.44 25.71 4.78
C THR A 308 -2.18 25.37 6.07
N LYS A 309 -3.17 26.17 6.49
CA LYS A 309 -4.05 25.84 7.64
C LYS A 309 -4.79 24.51 7.43
N LYS A 310 -5.33 24.29 6.23
CA LYS A 310 -6.01 23.05 5.86
C LYS A 310 -5.07 21.84 5.83
N GLN A 311 -3.85 22.01 5.32
CA GLN A 311 -2.81 20.97 5.39
C GLN A 311 -2.48 20.59 6.83
N LEU A 312 -2.36 21.56 7.73
CA LEU A 312 -2.09 21.29 9.15
C LEU A 312 -3.25 20.54 9.82
N TRP A 313 -4.50 20.92 9.54
CA TRP A 313 -5.66 20.18 10.03
C TRP A 313 -5.67 18.73 9.53
N THR A 314 -5.39 18.54 8.24
CA THR A 314 -5.29 17.22 7.61
C THR A 314 -4.13 16.40 8.18
N ALA A 315 -3.00 17.04 8.44
CA ALA A 315 -1.81 16.42 9.04
C ALA A 315 -2.07 15.97 10.48
N GLU A 316 -2.78 16.78 11.27
CA GLU A 316 -3.20 16.41 12.62
C GLU A 316 -4.15 15.21 12.58
N ALA A 317 -5.16 15.21 11.71
CA ALA A 317 -6.08 14.09 11.56
C ALA A 317 -5.34 12.79 11.15
N LEU A 318 -4.36 12.89 10.24
CA LEU A 318 -3.53 11.75 9.84
C LEU A 318 -2.61 11.26 10.97
N TYR A 319 -2.04 12.17 11.76
CA TYR A 319 -1.25 11.84 12.94
C TYR A 319 -2.09 11.10 13.99
N GLN A 320 -3.26 11.64 14.34
CA GLN A 320 -4.19 11.00 15.28
C GLN A 320 -4.68 9.64 14.77
N ASN A 321 -4.95 9.50 13.47
CA ASN A 321 -5.28 8.24 12.84
C ASN A 321 -4.16 7.19 12.99
N SER A 322 -2.91 7.65 13.06
CA SER A 322 -1.72 6.82 13.17
C SER A 322 -1.41 6.39 14.61
N ILE A 323 -2.10 6.91 15.63
CA ILE A 323 -1.89 6.53 17.04
C ILE A 323 -2.65 5.24 17.39
N GLY A 324 -2.00 4.39 18.21
CA GLY A 324 -2.62 3.22 18.83
C GLY A 324 -3.00 2.09 17.85
N VAL A 325 -2.36 2.02 16.69
CA VAL A 325 -2.75 1.09 15.62
C VAL A 325 -2.04 -0.27 15.74
N ILE A 326 -2.75 -1.34 15.37
CA ILE A 326 -2.34 -2.76 15.43
C ILE A 326 -1.35 -3.10 14.28
N PRO A 327 -0.45 -4.10 14.44
CA PRO A 327 0.51 -4.54 13.42
C PRO A 327 -0.02 -4.76 12.00
N LEU A 328 -1.30 -5.10 11.83
CA LEU A 328 -1.93 -5.33 10.53
C LEU A 328 -1.83 -4.10 9.59
N CYS A 329 -1.70 -2.88 10.14
CA CYS A 329 -1.56 -1.64 9.36
C CYS A 329 -0.13 -1.12 9.25
N LEU A 330 0.87 -1.84 9.77
CA LEU A 330 2.21 -1.29 9.99
C LEU A 330 2.81 -0.61 8.74
N PRO A 331 2.76 -1.21 7.53
CA PRO A 331 3.31 -0.55 6.34
C PRO A 331 2.60 0.76 5.98
N ILE A 332 1.27 0.82 6.16
CA ILE A 332 0.47 2.03 5.90
C ILE A 332 0.80 3.11 6.92
N LEU A 333 0.98 2.74 8.19
CA LEU A 333 1.41 3.68 9.23
C LEU A 333 2.78 4.28 8.91
N CYS A 334 3.77 3.45 8.57
CA CYS A 334 5.09 3.94 8.17
C CYS A 334 4.98 4.92 7.00
N ARG A 335 4.19 4.59 5.98
CA ARG A 335 3.94 5.50 4.85
C ARG A 335 3.32 6.83 5.29
N ASN A 336 2.32 6.80 6.17
CA ASN A 336 1.65 8.00 6.67
C ASN A 336 2.64 8.88 7.46
N LEU A 337 3.44 8.27 8.34
CA LEU A 337 4.45 8.97 9.13
C LEU A 337 5.55 9.56 8.24
N CYS A 338 6.05 8.83 7.24
CA CYS A 338 6.97 9.37 6.24
C CYS A 338 6.36 10.59 5.51
N SER A 339 5.08 10.49 5.12
CA SER A 339 4.38 11.59 4.42
C SER A 339 4.25 12.83 5.31
N LEU A 340 3.92 12.65 6.60
CA LEU A 340 3.87 13.73 7.59
C LEU A 340 5.25 14.34 7.83
N SER A 341 6.29 13.51 7.97
CA SER A 341 7.67 13.99 8.13
C SER A 341 8.09 14.87 6.95
N LEU A 342 7.84 14.44 5.72
CA LEU A 342 8.16 15.21 4.52
C LEU A 342 7.35 16.51 4.41
N LEU A 343 6.07 16.47 4.79
CA LEU A 343 5.22 17.67 4.87
C LEU A 343 5.82 18.69 5.85
N PHE A 344 6.15 18.29 7.07
CA PHE A 344 6.68 19.21 8.07
C PHE A 344 8.07 19.74 7.69
N ILE A 345 8.94 18.91 7.11
CA ILE A 345 10.22 19.37 6.55
C ILE A 345 9.98 20.46 5.50
N ARG A 346 9.05 20.25 4.55
CA ARG A 346 8.71 21.25 3.54
C ARG A 346 8.17 22.54 4.16
N LEU A 347 7.28 22.44 5.15
CA LEU A 347 6.70 23.59 5.83
C LEU A 347 7.77 24.39 6.61
N ILE A 348 8.71 23.71 7.26
CA ILE A 348 9.86 24.32 7.93
C ILE A 348 10.73 25.07 6.91
N LEU A 349 10.99 24.48 5.75
CA LEU A 349 11.79 25.14 4.71
C LEU A 349 11.06 26.36 4.12
N THR A 350 9.74 26.31 4.00
CA THR A 350 8.93 27.37 3.42
C THR A 350 8.75 28.56 4.39
N HIS A 351 8.43 28.27 5.65
CA HIS A 351 8.10 29.29 6.66
C HIS A 351 9.19 29.49 7.72
N GLY A 352 10.37 28.88 7.55
CA GLY A 352 11.44 28.88 8.55
C GLY A 352 12.06 30.25 8.85
N HIS A 353 11.75 31.25 8.03
CA HIS A 353 12.12 32.65 8.28
C HIS A 353 11.25 33.31 9.37
N ILE A 354 10.11 32.71 9.74
CA ILE A 354 9.21 33.19 10.80
C ILE A 354 9.43 32.32 12.06
N PRO A 355 10.08 32.83 13.12
CA PRO A 355 10.51 32.02 14.27
C PRO A 355 9.37 31.24 14.94
N GLN A 356 8.23 31.90 15.20
CA GLN A 356 7.08 31.30 15.88
C GLN A 356 6.49 30.12 15.09
N ILE A 357 6.37 30.28 13.76
CA ILE A 357 5.85 29.25 12.86
C ILE A 357 6.85 28.09 12.74
N LYS A 358 8.15 28.42 12.66
CA LYS A 358 9.22 27.42 12.65
C LYS A 358 9.18 26.54 13.90
N GLU A 359 9.04 27.14 15.08
CA GLU A 359 8.95 26.40 16.34
C GLU A 359 7.72 25.49 16.39
N LEU A 360 6.55 25.99 15.94
CA LEU A 360 5.34 25.18 15.82
C LEU A 360 5.56 23.94 14.95
N PHE A 361 6.15 24.11 13.76
CA PHE A 361 6.38 23.01 12.82
C PHE A 361 7.46 22.05 13.31
N LEU A 362 8.52 22.55 13.96
CA LEU A 362 9.51 21.70 14.62
C LEU A 362 8.86 20.85 15.72
N GLY A 363 8.00 21.44 16.56
CA GLY A 363 7.26 20.71 17.59
C GLY A 363 6.42 19.57 17.00
N LYS A 364 5.70 19.83 15.91
CA LYS A 364 4.91 18.80 15.20
C LYS A 364 5.79 17.75 14.55
N PHE A 365 6.91 18.14 13.93
CA PHE A 365 7.85 17.19 13.34
C PHE A 365 8.43 16.24 14.39
N LYS A 366 8.81 16.75 15.56
CA LYS A 366 9.28 15.95 16.70
C LYS A 366 8.24 14.94 17.19
N GLN A 367 6.96 15.34 17.26
CA GLN A 367 5.88 14.42 17.63
C GLN A 367 5.77 13.25 16.65
N VAL A 368 5.78 13.53 15.35
CA VAL A 368 5.75 12.49 14.29
C VAL A 368 6.96 11.57 14.40
N TYR A 369 8.15 12.15 14.56
CA TYR A 369 9.40 11.41 14.67
C TYR A 369 9.42 10.49 15.90
N ASN A 370 8.96 10.98 17.06
CA ASN A 370 8.88 10.18 18.28
C ASN A 370 7.89 9.02 18.15
N LEU A 371 6.74 9.25 17.50
CA LEU A 371 5.78 8.18 17.21
C LEU A 371 6.39 7.12 16.27
N PHE A 372 7.11 7.56 15.24
CA PHE A 372 7.83 6.65 14.34
C PHE A 372 8.84 5.80 15.11
N ASN A 373 9.67 6.41 15.95
CA ASN A 373 10.65 5.69 16.76
C ASN A 373 9.99 4.72 17.76
N SER A 374 8.87 5.11 18.38
CA SER A 374 8.09 4.22 19.23
C SER A 374 7.62 2.97 18.48
N TYR A 375 7.10 3.14 17.26
CA TYR A 375 6.69 2.01 16.42
C TYR A 375 7.85 1.18 15.91
N ARG A 376 8.98 1.81 15.59
CA ARG A 376 10.20 1.08 15.23
C ARG A 376 10.62 0.16 16.36
N CYS A 377 10.68 0.67 17.59
CA CYS A 377 11.03 -0.12 18.77
C CYS A 377 9.98 -1.20 19.07
N LYS A 378 8.69 -0.88 18.99
CA LYS A 378 7.59 -1.80 19.35
C LYS A 378 7.37 -2.91 18.33
N TYR A 379 7.45 -2.59 17.04
CA TYR A 379 7.10 -3.51 15.95
C TYR A 379 8.27 -3.93 15.09
N ASN A 380 9.49 -3.52 15.45
CA ASN A 380 10.72 -3.96 14.81
C ASN A 380 10.80 -3.61 13.30
N ILE A 381 10.39 -2.39 12.96
CA ILE A 381 10.49 -1.85 11.59
C ILE A 381 11.98 -1.68 11.21
N PRO A 382 12.40 -1.96 9.96
CA PRO A 382 13.77 -1.71 9.50
C PRO A 382 14.20 -0.24 9.63
N ASP A 383 15.49 0.00 9.94
CA ASP A 383 16.02 1.34 10.20
C ASP A 383 16.00 2.27 8.98
N GLY A 384 16.12 1.71 7.76
CA GLY A 384 16.26 2.51 6.52
C GLY A 384 15.11 3.48 6.23
N LEU A 385 13.91 3.27 6.78
CA LEU A 385 12.78 4.21 6.60
C LEU A 385 12.92 5.48 7.44
N ILE A 386 13.45 5.38 8.67
CA ILE A 386 13.71 6.55 9.52
C ILE A 386 15.01 7.22 9.08
N GLU A 387 16.03 6.43 8.73
CA GLU A 387 17.32 6.92 8.24
C GLU A 387 17.14 7.89 7.06
N PHE A 388 16.23 7.60 6.12
CA PHE A 388 15.91 8.54 5.03
C PHE A 388 15.42 9.90 5.53
N ILE A 389 14.57 9.93 6.56
CA ILE A 389 14.08 11.18 7.17
C ILE A 389 15.22 11.91 7.89
N GLU A 390 16.06 11.18 8.61
CA GLU A 390 17.24 11.73 9.29
C GLU A 390 18.24 12.33 8.29
N VAL A 391 18.51 11.66 7.18
CA VAL A 391 19.38 12.15 6.10
C VAL A 391 18.85 13.45 5.52
N ILE A 392 17.54 13.53 5.22
CA ILE A 392 16.92 14.77 4.72
C ILE A 392 16.99 15.87 5.77
N ALA A 393 16.62 15.58 7.01
CA ALA A 393 16.64 16.57 8.09
C ALA A 393 18.07 17.12 8.32
N ASN A 394 19.08 16.25 8.34
CA ASN A 394 20.48 16.62 8.47
C ASN A 394 20.97 17.46 7.30
N TYR A 395 20.62 17.09 6.06
CA TYR A 395 20.95 17.86 4.87
C TYR A 395 20.45 19.31 4.96
N TYR A 396 19.21 19.49 5.43
CA TYR A 396 18.61 20.81 5.65
C TYR A 396 18.92 21.44 7.02
N LYS A 397 19.79 20.83 7.83
CA LYS A 397 20.17 21.29 9.17
C LYS A 397 18.97 21.49 10.12
N ILE A 398 17.93 20.67 9.97
CA ILE A 398 16.75 20.64 10.84
C ILE A 398 17.09 19.80 12.07
N LYS A 399 17.13 20.42 13.26
CA LYS A 399 17.37 19.70 14.52
C LYS A 399 16.09 18.99 14.97
N ILE A 400 16.13 17.65 14.92
CA ILE A 400 15.11 16.75 15.49
C ILE A 400 15.21 16.73 17.01
#